data_AF-A0AB34D0A2-F1
#
_entry.id   AF-A0AB34D0A2-F1
#
_cell.length_a   1.000
_cell.length_b   1.000
_cell.length_c   1.000
_cell.angle_alpha   90.00
_cell.angle_beta   90.00
_cell.angle_gamma   90.00
#
_symmetry.space_group_name_H-M   'P 1'
#
loop_
_entity.id
_entity.type
_entity.pdbx_description
1 polymer ?
#
loop_
_entity_poly.entity_id
_entity_poly.type
_entity_poly.pdbx_seq_one_letter_code
_entity_poly.pdbx_strand_id
1 'polypeptide(L)'
;MDTKTVITILGSFSAASTAQLISHILTLRREKKNYKKTCYQNLYSPVIFKLTDYIKSESYYDDFYELNTTYQKPSDIFCEVMQHIEKNLAYTSVDVINIYQVWKRDFSNPSNKGELPNTVQQENEMDLNITFANVFFSQFIKINKSLKFKHKIVDEELRTPYFFTHFFLLIKECTRPYSITFAEIFAMYDLIEAILLPINNYTERIISIRDELDKVQSTNLYKNDERSHETYLSAYELLYEIVNEMAIISEERATDFKEFLDSQIQK
;
A
#
# COMPACT_ATOMS: atom_id res chain seq x y z
N MET A 1 12.52 -52.37 -41.51
CA MET A 1 12.80 -51.01 -41.01
C MET A 1 13.96 -51.15 -40.03
N ASP A 2 15.09 -50.50 -40.29
CA ASP A 2 16.32 -50.68 -39.51
C ASP A 2 16.15 -50.04 -38.11
N THR A 3 16.57 -50.72 -37.05
CA THR A 3 16.40 -50.28 -35.65
C THR A 3 17.04 -48.91 -35.42
N LYS A 4 18.13 -48.61 -36.15
CA LYS A 4 18.78 -47.30 -36.16
C LYS A 4 17.86 -46.19 -36.68
N THR A 5 17.07 -46.46 -37.71
CA THR A 5 16.12 -45.47 -38.27
C THR A 5 14.99 -45.17 -37.29
N VAL A 6 14.49 -46.19 -36.59
CA VAL A 6 13.45 -46.03 -35.55
C VAL A 6 13.98 -45.19 -34.38
N ILE A 7 15.19 -45.47 -33.91
CA ILE A 7 15.83 -44.72 -32.81
C ILE A 7 16.09 -43.27 -33.21
N THR A 8 16.53 -43.00 -34.45
CA THR A 8 16.74 -41.63 -34.95
C THR A 8 15.41 -40.87 -35.07
N ILE A 9 14.34 -41.51 -35.53
CA ILE A 9 13.01 -40.87 -35.63
C ILE A 9 12.46 -40.58 -34.24
N LEU A 10 12.47 -41.55 -33.32
CA LEU A 10 12.03 -41.33 -31.93
C LEU A 10 12.88 -40.27 -31.23
N GLY A 11 14.21 -40.33 -31.35
CA GLY A 11 15.11 -39.35 -30.75
C GLY A 11 14.90 -37.93 -31.27
N SER A 12 14.73 -37.76 -32.59
CA SER A 12 14.47 -36.46 -33.20
C SER A 12 13.09 -35.91 -32.85
N PHE A 13 12.06 -36.76 -32.78
CA PHE A 13 10.71 -36.36 -32.38
C PHE A 13 10.66 -35.96 -30.90
N SER A 14 11.29 -36.72 -30.01
CA SER A 14 11.41 -36.37 -28.59
C SER A 14 12.16 -35.05 -28.39
N ALA A 15 13.29 -34.87 -29.09
CA ALA A 15 14.05 -33.62 -29.04
C ALA A 15 13.24 -32.42 -29.54
N ALA A 16 12.48 -32.57 -30.64
CA ALA A 16 11.62 -31.53 -31.18
C ALA A 16 10.49 -31.16 -30.20
N SER A 17 9.83 -32.15 -29.59
CA SER A 17 8.79 -31.92 -28.58
C SER A 17 9.34 -31.20 -27.34
N THR A 18 10.50 -31.62 -26.84
CA THR A 18 11.15 -30.94 -25.70
C THR A 18 11.58 -29.52 -26.07
N ALA A 19 12.12 -29.29 -27.26
CA ALA A 19 12.49 -27.96 -27.73
C ALA A 19 11.28 -27.03 -27.87
N GLN A 20 10.15 -27.53 -28.37
CA GLN A 20 8.89 -26.76 -28.45
C GLN A 20 8.36 -26.40 -27.07
N LEU A 21 8.35 -27.33 -26.12
CA LEU A 21 7.94 -27.06 -24.73
C LEU A 21 8.83 -26.01 -24.07
N ILE A 22 10.16 -26.14 -24.20
CA ILE A 22 11.12 -25.18 -23.66
C ILE A 22 10.92 -23.80 -24.32
N SER A 23 10.77 -23.76 -25.63
CA SER A 23 10.53 -22.53 -26.38
C SER A 23 9.27 -21.81 -25.92
N HIS A 24 8.16 -22.55 -25.74
CA HIS A 24 6.91 -21.99 -25.24
C HIS A 24 7.07 -21.43 -23.81
N ILE A 25 7.72 -22.17 -22.91
CA ILE A 25 7.99 -21.71 -21.54
C ILE A 25 8.85 -20.43 -21.55
N LEU A 26 9.88 -20.36 -22.39
CA LEU A 26 10.75 -19.19 -22.51
C LEU A 26 10.00 -17.98 -23.09
N THR A 27 9.15 -18.19 -24.10
CA THR A 27 8.30 -17.15 -24.69
C THR A 27 7.33 -16.58 -23.67
N LEU A 28 6.61 -17.44 -22.93
CA LEU A 28 5.72 -17.00 -21.84
C LEU A 28 6.46 -16.20 -20.77
N ARG A 29 7.67 -16.63 -20.38
CA ARG A 29 8.50 -15.90 -19.41
C ARG A 29 8.90 -14.51 -19.94
N ARG A 30 9.25 -14.42 -21.22
CA ARG A 30 9.62 -13.16 -21.87
C ARG A 30 8.43 -12.21 -21.96
N GLU A 31 7.27 -12.72 -22.38
CA GLU A 31 6.03 -11.95 -22.47
C GLU A 31 5.60 -11.41 -21.10
N LYS A 32 5.60 -12.26 -20.06
CA LYS A 32 5.31 -11.83 -18.68
C LYS A 32 6.27 -10.74 -18.19
N LYS A 33 7.57 -10.87 -18.51
CA LYS A 33 8.57 -9.85 -18.15
C LYS A 33 8.35 -8.55 -18.92
N ASN A 34 8.01 -8.62 -20.21
CA ASN A 34 7.71 -7.46 -21.03
C ASN A 34 6.46 -6.74 -20.52
N TYR A 35 5.37 -7.47 -20.26
CA TYR A 35 4.15 -6.89 -19.70
C TYR A 35 4.43 -6.15 -18.39
N LYS A 36 5.20 -6.76 -17.46
CA LYS A 36 5.59 -6.10 -16.20
C LYS A 36 6.40 -4.82 -16.41
N LYS A 37 7.29 -4.80 -17.41
CA LYS A 37 8.02 -3.57 -17.78
C LYS A 37 7.06 -2.50 -18.29
N THR A 38 6.10 -2.87 -19.14
CA THR A 38 5.08 -1.96 -19.65
C THR A 38 4.23 -1.39 -18.51
N CYS A 39 3.78 -2.23 -17.56
CA CYS A 39 3.09 -1.76 -16.36
C CYS A 39 3.95 -0.78 -15.56
N TYR A 40 5.22 -1.12 -15.31
CA TYR A 40 6.14 -0.24 -14.59
C TYR A 40 6.27 1.14 -15.27
N GLN A 41 6.50 1.16 -16.59
CA GLN A 41 6.74 2.38 -17.35
C GLN A 41 5.50 3.25 -17.49
N ASN A 42 4.34 2.65 -17.79
CA ASN A 42 3.15 3.41 -18.13
C ASN A 42 2.30 3.76 -16.90
N LEU A 43 2.25 2.87 -15.90
CA LEU A 43 1.38 3.04 -14.73
C LEU A 43 2.13 3.54 -13.51
N TYR A 44 3.16 2.83 -13.07
CA TYR A 44 3.72 3.08 -11.73
C TYR A 44 4.77 4.19 -11.71
N SER A 45 5.78 4.12 -12.56
CA SER A 45 6.90 5.09 -12.57
C SER A 45 6.45 6.55 -12.68
N PRO A 46 5.39 6.91 -13.43
CA PRO A 46 4.94 8.31 -13.53
C PRO A 46 4.22 8.83 -12.28
N VAL A 47 3.69 7.93 -11.44
CA VAL A 47 2.73 8.28 -10.37
C VAL A 47 3.30 8.05 -8.98
N ILE A 48 4.25 7.12 -8.84
CA ILE A 48 4.73 6.64 -7.54
C ILE A 48 5.26 7.76 -6.62
N PHE A 49 6.00 8.72 -7.18
CA PHE A 49 6.53 9.84 -6.42
C PHE A 49 5.44 10.88 -6.13
N LYS A 50 4.50 11.13 -7.06
CA LYS A 50 3.35 12.01 -6.78
C LYS A 50 2.47 11.47 -5.65
N LEU A 51 2.27 10.15 -5.61
CA LEU A 51 1.53 9.51 -4.54
C LEU A 51 2.28 9.58 -3.20
N THR A 52 3.62 9.55 -3.23
CA THR A 52 4.46 9.81 -2.05
C THR A 52 4.29 11.26 -1.58
N ASP A 53 4.34 12.22 -2.50
CA ASP A 53 4.14 13.64 -2.22
C ASP A 53 2.75 13.90 -1.64
N TYR A 54 1.73 13.21 -2.15
CA TYR A 54 0.38 13.25 -1.59
C TYR A 54 0.37 12.90 -0.09
N ILE A 55 0.93 11.73 0.27
CA ILE A 55 0.96 11.29 1.68
C ILE A 55 1.71 12.30 2.56
N LYS A 56 2.85 12.81 2.09
CA LYS A 56 3.61 13.84 2.82
C LYS A 56 2.81 15.15 2.93
N SER A 57 2.09 15.55 1.89
CA SER A 57 1.33 16.80 1.88
C SER A 57 0.14 16.80 2.85
N GLU A 58 -0.46 15.63 3.10
CA GLU A 58 -1.54 15.48 4.09
C GLU A 58 -1.03 15.66 5.53
N SER A 59 0.24 15.31 5.83
CA SER A 59 0.79 15.50 7.18
C SER A 59 1.18 16.94 7.52
N TYR A 60 1.50 17.75 6.52
CA TYR A 60 1.97 19.13 6.72
C TYR A 60 0.95 20.19 6.32
N TYR A 61 -0.34 19.82 6.26
CA TYR A 61 -1.39 20.66 5.70
C TYR A 61 -1.51 22.03 6.39
N ASP A 62 -1.35 22.09 7.73
CA ASP A 62 -1.47 23.34 8.49
C ASP A 62 -0.18 24.19 8.47
N ASP A 63 1.01 23.57 8.55
CA ASP A 63 2.30 24.29 8.60
C ASP A 63 2.69 24.96 7.27
N PHE A 64 2.22 24.44 6.12
CA PHE A 64 2.63 24.92 4.79
C PHE A 64 1.72 25.99 4.19
N TYR A 65 0.45 26.07 4.60
CA TYR A 65 -0.51 27.02 4.03
C TYR A 65 -0.21 28.48 4.41
N GLU A 66 0.48 28.72 5.53
CA GLU A 66 0.84 30.07 5.97
C GLU A 66 2.06 30.64 5.24
N LEU A 67 2.90 29.82 4.57
CA LEU A 67 4.24 30.23 4.14
C LEU A 67 4.52 30.18 2.63
N ASN A 68 3.77 29.43 1.79
CA ASN A 68 4.13 29.27 0.37
C ASN A 68 2.96 29.32 -0.62
N THR A 69 3.04 30.26 -1.58
CA THR A 69 2.08 30.44 -2.69
C THR A 69 2.19 29.40 -3.81
N THR A 70 3.13 28.46 -3.71
CA THR A 70 3.39 27.39 -4.70
C THR A 70 2.85 26.03 -4.26
N TYR A 71 2.14 25.97 -3.12
CA TYR A 71 1.65 24.73 -2.54
C TYR A 71 0.47 24.17 -3.35
N GLN A 72 0.62 22.94 -3.83
CA GLN A 72 -0.47 22.20 -4.45
C GLN A 72 -1.28 21.51 -3.34
N LYS A 73 -2.61 21.64 -3.36
CA LYS A 73 -3.46 21.01 -2.34
C LYS A 73 -3.33 19.49 -2.43
N PRO A 74 -3.29 18.75 -1.30
CA PRO A 74 -3.23 17.28 -1.33
C PRO A 74 -4.32 16.66 -2.21
N SER A 75 -5.54 17.19 -2.13
CA SER A 75 -6.68 16.79 -2.98
C SER A 75 -6.38 16.90 -4.47
N ASP A 76 -5.67 17.94 -4.90
CA ASP A 76 -5.32 18.17 -6.29
C ASP A 76 -4.25 17.16 -6.75
N ILE A 77 -3.25 16.88 -5.90
CA ILE A 77 -2.23 15.85 -6.15
C ILE A 77 -2.89 14.49 -6.35
N PHE A 78 -3.82 14.12 -5.46
CA PHE A 78 -4.52 12.84 -5.54
C PHE A 78 -5.44 12.75 -6.78
N CYS A 79 -6.12 13.85 -7.13
CA CYS A 79 -6.90 13.91 -8.36
C CYS A 79 -6.02 13.67 -9.60
N GLU A 80 -4.83 14.26 -9.68
CA GLU A 80 -3.89 13.99 -10.77
C GLU A 80 -3.45 12.52 -10.82
N VAL A 81 -3.18 11.92 -9.66
CA VAL A 81 -2.89 10.48 -9.53
C VAL A 81 -4.03 9.67 -10.15
N MET A 82 -5.27 9.91 -9.74
CA MET A 82 -6.45 9.18 -10.22
C MET A 82 -6.73 9.38 -11.71
N GLN A 83 -6.52 10.58 -12.23
CA GLN A 83 -6.61 10.85 -13.67
C GLN A 83 -5.56 10.07 -14.48
N HIS A 84 -4.36 9.88 -13.93
CA HIS A 84 -3.35 9.02 -14.57
C HIS A 84 -3.75 7.55 -14.55
N ILE A 85 -4.33 7.08 -13.44
CA ILE A 85 -4.88 5.72 -13.32
C ILE A 85 -5.98 5.48 -14.36
N GLU A 86 -6.92 6.43 -14.50
CA GLU A 86 -8.01 6.36 -15.49
C GLU A 86 -7.49 6.10 -16.92
N LYS A 87 -6.43 6.82 -17.31
CA LYS A 87 -5.82 6.70 -18.64
C LYS A 87 -5.05 5.39 -18.85
N ASN A 88 -4.76 4.66 -17.76
CA ASN A 88 -3.87 3.50 -17.76
C ASN A 88 -4.50 2.24 -17.13
N LEU A 89 -5.83 2.16 -17.04
CA LEU A 89 -6.55 1.03 -16.43
C LEU A 89 -6.19 -0.33 -17.06
N ALA A 90 -5.77 -0.38 -18.33
CA ALA A 90 -5.32 -1.61 -19.00
C ALA A 90 -4.06 -2.24 -18.37
N TYR A 91 -3.29 -1.46 -17.60
CA TYR A 91 -2.04 -1.87 -16.98
C TYR A 91 -2.15 -2.12 -15.47
N THR A 92 -3.34 -1.96 -14.90
CA THR A 92 -3.56 -2.03 -13.45
C THR A 92 -4.26 -3.34 -13.03
N SER A 93 -4.26 -3.61 -11.73
CA SER A 93 -4.94 -4.76 -11.13
C SER A 93 -6.44 -4.51 -10.96
N VAL A 94 -7.21 -5.58 -10.76
CA VAL A 94 -8.65 -5.49 -10.47
C VAL A 94 -8.92 -4.70 -9.19
N ASP A 95 -8.08 -4.87 -8.16
CA ASP A 95 -8.21 -4.13 -6.89
C ASP A 95 -8.12 -2.61 -7.11
N VAL A 96 -7.15 -2.17 -7.89
CA VAL A 96 -6.98 -0.75 -8.24
C VAL A 96 -8.16 -0.26 -9.10
N ILE A 97 -8.66 -1.07 -10.04
CA ILE A 97 -9.86 -0.72 -10.82
C ILE A 97 -11.04 -0.49 -9.88
N ASN A 98 -11.28 -1.40 -8.94
CA ASN A 98 -12.42 -1.32 -8.02
C ASN A 98 -12.33 -0.06 -7.15
N ILE A 99 -11.17 0.22 -6.55
CA ILE A 99 -10.94 1.43 -5.75
C ILE A 99 -11.16 2.68 -6.61
N TYR A 100 -10.61 2.72 -7.81
CA TYR A 100 -10.81 3.83 -8.74
C TYR A 100 -12.29 4.06 -9.09
N GLN A 101 -13.08 2.99 -9.31
CA GLN A 101 -14.50 3.14 -9.61
C GLN A 101 -15.30 3.70 -8.43
N VAL A 102 -14.97 3.29 -7.21
CA VAL A 102 -15.55 3.87 -5.99
C VAL A 102 -15.18 5.36 -5.89
N TRP A 103 -13.89 5.67 -6.07
CA TRP A 103 -13.40 7.05 -6.04
C TRP A 103 -14.09 7.92 -7.09
N LYS A 104 -14.24 7.43 -8.32
CA LYS A 104 -14.92 8.13 -9.41
C LYS A 104 -16.40 8.37 -9.11
N ARG A 105 -17.08 7.39 -8.51
CA ARG A 105 -18.50 7.51 -8.17
C ARG A 105 -18.72 8.56 -7.08
N ASP A 106 -17.89 8.52 -6.03
CA ASP A 106 -18.19 9.20 -4.76
C ASP A 106 -17.42 10.52 -4.59
N PHE A 107 -16.25 10.67 -5.22
CA PHE A 107 -15.30 11.76 -4.92
C PHE A 107 -14.80 12.53 -6.16
N SER A 108 -14.91 12.00 -7.39
CA SER A 108 -14.38 12.71 -8.57
C SER A 108 -15.24 13.88 -9.08
N ASN A 109 -16.46 14.05 -8.57
CA ASN A 109 -17.41 15.03 -9.08
C ASN A 109 -17.49 16.29 -8.19
N PRO A 110 -17.02 17.46 -8.68
CA PRO A 110 -17.11 18.72 -7.94
C PRO A 110 -18.54 19.30 -7.85
N SER A 111 -19.58 18.62 -8.33
CA SER A 111 -20.96 19.13 -8.28
C SER A 111 -21.55 19.20 -6.87
N ASN A 112 -20.88 18.65 -5.86
CA ASN A 112 -21.19 18.84 -4.43
C ASN A 112 -20.51 20.09 -3.82
N LYS A 113 -19.91 20.98 -4.63
CA LYS A 113 -19.21 22.21 -4.19
C LYS A 113 -20.06 23.21 -3.37
N GLY A 114 -21.36 23.01 -3.24
CA GLY A 114 -22.25 23.86 -2.43
C GLY A 114 -22.40 23.40 -0.97
N GLU A 115 -22.08 22.14 -0.68
CA GLU A 115 -22.17 21.58 0.68
C GLU A 115 -20.76 21.27 1.17
N LEU A 116 -20.39 21.84 2.32
CA LEU A 116 -19.14 21.49 2.97
C LEU A 116 -19.21 19.99 3.29
N PRO A 117 -18.26 19.16 2.81
CA PRO A 117 -18.28 17.73 3.11
C PRO A 117 -18.29 17.56 4.63
N ASN A 118 -19.22 16.74 5.13
CA ASN A 118 -19.26 16.46 6.55
C ASN A 118 -18.03 15.62 6.95
N THR A 119 -17.68 15.63 8.24
CA THR A 119 -16.48 14.94 8.77
C THR A 119 -16.43 13.47 8.38
N VAL A 120 -17.58 12.79 8.33
CA VAL A 120 -17.68 11.38 7.94
C VAL A 120 -17.29 11.16 6.48
N GLN A 121 -17.71 12.04 5.57
CA GLN A 121 -17.35 11.96 4.16
C GLN A 121 -15.84 12.15 3.96
N GLN A 122 -15.22 13.08 4.70
CA GLN A 122 -13.78 13.32 4.65
C GLN A 122 -12.98 12.12 5.18
N GLU A 123 -13.41 11.52 6.29
CA GLU A 123 -12.80 10.29 6.82
C GLU A 123 -12.89 9.14 5.81
N ASN A 124 -14.06 8.93 5.20
CA ASN A 124 -14.25 7.88 4.19
C ASN A 124 -13.41 8.11 2.92
N GLU A 125 -13.29 9.36 2.47
CA GLU A 125 -12.41 9.71 1.35
C GLU A 125 -10.95 9.38 1.70
N MET A 126 -10.51 9.77 2.89
CA MET A 126 -9.14 9.52 3.33
C MET A 126 -8.84 8.01 3.47
N ASP A 127 -9.75 7.24 4.08
CA ASP A 127 -9.62 5.79 4.20
C ASP A 127 -9.47 5.15 2.81
N LEU A 128 -10.25 5.61 1.82
CA LEU A 128 -10.14 5.13 0.44
C LEU A 128 -8.80 5.53 -0.20
N ASN A 129 -8.35 6.76 0.01
CA ASN A 129 -7.10 7.27 -0.55
C ASN A 129 -5.87 6.54 0.02
N ILE A 130 -5.85 6.29 1.33
CA ILE A 130 -4.80 5.51 1.99
C ILE A 130 -4.84 4.05 1.54
N THR A 131 -6.03 3.46 1.42
CA THR A 131 -6.20 2.09 0.91
C THR A 131 -5.65 1.98 -0.51
N PHE A 132 -5.99 2.94 -1.38
CA PHE A 132 -5.42 3.01 -2.72
C PHE A 132 -3.89 3.08 -2.67
N ALA A 133 -3.34 3.99 -1.85
CA ALA A 133 -1.91 4.19 -1.76
C ALA A 133 -1.18 2.92 -1.31
N ASN A 134 -1.71 2.25 -0.29
CA ASN A 134 -1.17 1.01 0.24
C ASN A 134 -1.12 -0.10 -0.83
N VAL A 135 -2.22 -0.29 -1.56
CA VAL A 135 -2.32 -1.27 -2.65
C VAL A 135 -1.34 -0.92 -3.77
N PHE A 136 -1.28 0.36 -4.16
CA PHE A 136 -0.44 0.82 -5.25
C PHE A 136 1.07 0.67 -4.93
N PHE A 137 1.49 1.08 -3.73
CA PHE A 137 2.86 0.90 -3.24
C PHE A 137 3.24 -0.58 -3.17
N SER A 138 2.36 -1.43 -2.63
CA SER A 138 2.58 -2.87 -2.56
C SER A 138 2.79 -3.50 -3.95
N GLN A 139 1.96 -3.12 -4.93
CA GLN A 139 2.07 -3.63 -6.30
C GLN A 139 3.33 -3.13 -7.01
N PHE A 140 3.69 -1.87 -6.78
CA PHE A 140 4.93 -1.30 -7.30
C PHE A 140 6.17 -2.03 -6.76
N ILE A 141 6.26 -2.25 -5.44
CA ILE A 141 7.36 -3.00 -4.81
C ILE A 141 7.45 -4.43 -5.37
N LYS A 142 6.29 -5.12 -5.51
CA LYS A 142 6.22 -6.45 -6.12
C LYS A 142 6.75 -6.45 -7.56
N ILE A 143 6.40 -5.43 -8.36
CA ILE A 143 6.89 -5.29 -9.74
C ILE A 143 8.40 -5.04 -9.76
N ASN A 144 8.92 -4.09 -8.98
CA ASN A 144 10.35 -3.78 -8.88
C ASN A 144 11.18 -5.00 -8.51
N LYS A 145 10.77 -5.72 -7.46
CA LYS A 145 11.43 -6.97 -7.05
C LYS A 145 11.45 -7.99 -8.18
N SER A 146 10.35 -8.12 -8.94
CA SER A 146 10.26 -9.07 -10.04
C SER A 146 11.06 -8.67 -11.28
N LEU A 147 11.27 -7.37 -11.51
CA LEU A 147 12.11 -6.82 -12.56
C LEU A 147 13.59 -6.75 -12.16
N LYS A 148 13.90 -6.98 -10.88
CA LYS A 148 15.22 -6.81 -10.26
C LYS A 148 15.74 -5.37 -10.35
N PHE A 149 14.84 -4.39 -10.33
CA PHE A 149 15.21 -2.99 -10.18
C PHE A 149 15.62 -2.76 -8.72
N LYS A 150 16.79 -2.15 -8.53
CA LYS A 150 17.31 -1.72 -7.23
C LYS A 150 17.65 -0.24 -7.36
N HIS A 151 16.64 0.60 -7.19
CA HIS A 151 16.83 2.04 -7.21
C HIS A 151 16.81 2.52 -5.77
N LYS A 152 17.99 2.81 -5.22
CA LYS A 152 18.13 3.26 -3.84
C LYS A 152 17.20 4.43 -3.51
N ILE A 153 17.09 5.40 -4.41
CA ILE A 153 16.18 6.55 -4.28
C ILE A 153 14.71 6.13 -4.17
N VAL A 154 14.29 5.08 -4.87
CA VAL A 154 12.93 4.57 -4.81
C VAL A 154 12.68 3.90 -3.47
N ASP A 155 13.65 3.12 -2.97
CA ASP A 155 13.55 2.45 -1.69
C ASP A 155 13.55 3.45 -0.52
N GLU A 156 14.32 4.54 -0.62
CA GLU A 156 14.38 5.61 0.39
C GLU A 156 13.11 6.47 0.39
N GLU A 157 12.69 6.98 -0.77
CA GLU A 157 11.50 7.86 -0.85
C GLU A 157 10.20 7.14 -0.46
N LEU A 158 10.09 5.84 -0.76
CA LEU A 158 8.89 5.08 -0.43
C LEU A 158 8.87 4.53 0.99
N ARG A 159 10.01 4.49 1.68
CA ARG A 159 10.11 3.80 2.99
C ARG A 159 9.06 4.31 3.97
N THR A 160 9.03 5.61 4.20
CA THR A 160 8.12 6.26 5.16
C THR A 160 6.67 6.25 4.68
N PRO A 161 6.32 6.74 3.47
CA PRO A 161 4.94 6.72 3.00
C PRO A 161 4.35 5.30 2.96
N TYR A 162 5.12 4.31 2.52
CA TYR A 162 4.64 2.94 2.44
C TYR A 162 4.36 2.37 3.83
N PHE A 163 5.30 2.52 4.78
CA PHE A 163 5.06 2.13 6.17
C PHE A 163 3.86 2.87 6.75
N PHE A 164 3.78 4.17 6.55
CA PHE A 164 2.70 5.01 7.07
C PHE A 164 1.32 4.54 6.59
N THR A 165 1.16 4.15 5.33
CA THR A 165 -0.13 3.60 4.88
C THR A 165 -0.52 2.32 5.61
N HIS A 166 0.44 1.46 5.96
CA HIS A 166 0.17 0.27 6.79
C HIS A 166 -0.14 0.67 8.23
N PHE A 167 0.58 1.63 8.79
CA PHE A 167 0.34 2.14 10.13
C PHE A 167 -1.06 2.74 10.28
N PHE A 168 -1.44 3.61 9.35
CA PHE A 168 -2.76 4.22 9.29
C PHE A 168 -3.87 3.16 9.27
N LEU A 169 -3.75 2.19 8.35
CA LEU A 169 -4.75 1.13 8.22
C LEU A 169 -4.79 0.21 9.44
N LEU A 170 -3.63 -0.13 10.03
CA LEU A 170 -3.57 -0.94 11.24
C LEU A 170 -4.30 -0.26 12.41
N ILE A 171 -4.09 1.05 12.60
CA ILE A 171 -4.81 1.81 13.63
C ILE A 171 -6.31 1.74 13.36
N LYS A 172 -6.77 2.03 12.14
CA LYS A 172 -8.20 1.98 11.80
C LYS A 172 -8.80 0.58 11.96
N GLU A 173 -8.02 -0.48 11.71
CA GLU A 173 -8.43 -1.88 11.88
C GLU A 173 -8.49 -2.32 13.37
N CYS A 174 -7.62 -1.78 14.22
CA CYS A 174 -7.55 -2.12 15.64
C CYS A 174 -8.48 -1.28 16.52
N THR A 175 -8.92 -0.12 16.03
CA THR A 175 -9.68 0.85 16.80
C THR A 175 -11.12 0.94 16.32
N ARG A 176 -11.99 1.54 17.14
CA ARG A 176 -13.39 1.68 16.75
C ARG A 176 -13.52 2.67 15.58
N PRO A 177 -14.48 2.47 14.66
CA PRO A 177 -14.73 3.44 13.61
C PRO A 177 -14.91 4.85 14.19
N TYR A 178 -14.20 5.82 13.61
CA TYR A 178 -14.22 7.23 14.01
C TYR A 178 -13.74 7.53 15.45
N SER A 179 -13.04 6.60 16.11
CA SER A 179 -12.42 6.87 17.42
C SER A 179 -11.15 7.72 17.34
N ILE A 180 -10.50 7.69 16.17
CA ILE A 180 -9.35 8.53 15.82
C ILE A 180 -9.57 9.05 14.40
N THR A 181 -9.38 10.35 14.24
CA THR A 181 -9.50 11.07 12.97
C THR A 181 -8.27 10.85 12.10
N PHE A 182 -8.39 11.04 10.80
CA PHE A 182 -7.22 10.98 9.93
C PHE A 182 -6.17 12.05 10.32
N ALA A 183 -6.61 13.24 10.73
CA ALA A 183 -5.73 14.33 11.12
C ALA A 183 -4.84 13.95 12.30
N GLU A 184 -5.40 13.28 13.32
CA GLU A 184 -4.62 12.77 14.47
C GLU A 184 -3.60 11.72 14.05
N ILE A 185 -3.92 10.84 13.09
CA ILE A 185 -2.95 9.86 12.58
C ILE A 185 -1.85 10.54 11.76
N PHE A 186 -2.22 11.47 10.88
CA PHE A 186 -1.28 12.23 10.05
C PHE A 186 -0.37 13.14 10.86
N ALA A 187 -0.85 13.66 11.99
CA ALA A 187 -0.02 14.40 12.91
C ALA A 187 1.20 13.58 13.32
N MET A 188 1.12 12.25 13.43
CA MET A 188 2.25 11.37 13.82
C MET A 188 3.25 11.05 12.69
N TYR A 189 3.04 11.55 11.47
CA TYR A 189 3.86 11.20 10.31
C TYR A 189 5.35 11.53 10.50
N ASP A 190 5.66 12.70 11.06
CA ASP A 190 7.02 13.17 11.34
C ASP A 190 7.75 12.25 12.36
N LEU A 191 7.05 11.81 13.40
CA LEU A 191 7.58 10.84 14.36
C LEU A 191 7.83 9.49 13.69
N ILE A 192 6.92 9.05 12.83
CA ILE A 192 7.08 7.82 12.03
C ILE A 192 8.31 7.93 11.12
N GLU A 193 8.51 9.06 10.46
CA GLU A 193 9.69 9.29 9.64
C GLU A 193 10.97 9.14 10.46
N ALA A 194 11.00 9.75 11.65
CA ALA A 194 12.14 9.71 12.56
C ALA A 194 12.45 8.30 13.10
N ILE A 195 11.44 7.54 13.56
CA ILE A 195 11.66 6.15 14.06
C ILE A 195 12.08 5.20 12.94
N LEU A 196 11.77 5.55 11.69
CA LEU A 196 12.20 4.78 10.52
C LEU A 196 13.61 5.17 10.06
N LEU A 197 14.26 6.21 10.55
CA LEU A 197 15.64 6.52 10.13
C LEU A 197 16.63 5.39 10.48
N PRO A 198 16.64 4.84 11.71
CA PRO A 198 17.48 3.68 12.06
C PRO A 198 17.12 2.42 11.26
N ILE A 199 18.03 1.44 11.25
CA ILE A 199 17.74 0.11 10.72
C ILE A 199 16.79 -0.60 11.68
N ASN A 200 15.59 -0.94 11.22
CA ASN A 200 14.57 -1.67 11.97
C ASN A 200 13.83 -2.66 11.03
N ASN A 201 12.89 -3.42 11.59
CA ASN A 201 12.07 -4.39 10.86
C ASN A 201 10.57 -4.07 10.94
N TYR A 202 10.21 -2.83 11.29
CA TYR A 202 8.81 -2.46 11.52
C TYR A 202 7.95 -2.62 10.27
N THR A 203 8.49 -2.31 9.09
CA THR A 203 7.79 -2.49 7.82
C THR A 203 7.43 -3.94 7.55
N GLU A 204 8.36 -4.88 7.75
CA GLU A 204 8.06 -6.30 7.57
C GLU A 204 7.04 -6.80 8.60
N ARG A 205 7.17 -6.38 9.86
CA ARG A 205 6.27 -6.79 10.95
C ARG A 205 4.85 -6.29 10.74
N ILE A 206 4.68 -5.01 10.40
CA ILE A 206 3.34 -4.43 10.22
C ILE A 206 2.61 -5.08 9.04
N ILE A 207 3.32 -5.36 7.94
CA ILE A 207 2.76 -6.08 6.80
C ILE A 207 2.32 -7.48 7.23
N SER A 208 3.15 -8.20 7.99
CA SER A 208 2.81 -9.55 8.45
C SER A 208 1.57 -9.58 9.33
N ILE A 209 1.45 -8.63 10.26
CA ILE A 209 0.30 -8.52 11.17
C ILE A 209 -0.98 -8.20 10.37
N ARG A 210 -0.92 -7.24 9.44
CA ARG A 210 -2.09 -6.90 8.59
C ARG A 210 -2.51 -8.06 7.68
N ASP A 211 -1.55 -8.76 7.08
CA ASP A 211 -1.81 -9.98 6.30
C ASP A 211 -2.46 -11.10 7.15
N GLU A 212 -2.26 -11.11 8.47
CA GLU A 212 -2.93 -12.03 9.39
C GLU A 212 -4.33 -11.55 9.77
N LEU A 213 -4.52 -10.25 10.03
CA LEU A 213 -5.83 -9.65 10.31
C LEU A 213 -6.80 -9.87 9.14
N ASP A 214 -6.34 -9.66 7.90
CA ASP A 214 -7.13 -9.93 6.68
C ASP A 214 -7.61 -11.39 6.59
N LYS A 215 -6.76 -12.34 7.04
CA LYS A 215 -7.12 -13.78 7.06
C LYS A 215 -8.15 -14.09 8.15
N VAL A 216 -8.08 -13.40 9.28
CA VAL A 216 -9.07 -13.54 10.36
C VAL A 216 -10.43 -13.05 9.88
N GLN A 217 -10.50 -11.83 9.32
CA GLN A 217 -11.75 -11.23 8.82
C GLN A 217 -12.41 -12.03 7.68
N SER A 218 -11.62 -12.74 6.87
CA SER A 218 -12.12 -13.58 5.78
C SER A 218 -12.55 -15.00 6.20
N THR A 219 -12.41 -15.37 7.47
CA THR A 219 -12.83 -16.68 8.02
C THR A 219 -14.10 -16.59 8.86
N ASN A 220 -14.92 -17.66 8.88
CA ASN A 220 -16.15 -17.71 9.67
C ASN A 220 -15.87 -17.50 11.17
N LEU A 221 -16.59 -16.56 11.79
CA LEU A 221 -16.47 -16.12 13.19
C LEU A 221 -16.23 -17.25 14.21
N TYR A 222 -16.99 -18.35 14.14
CA TYR A 222 -16.92 -19.44 15.13
C TYR A 222 -15.66 -20.32 15.10
N LYS A 223 -14.71 -20.12 14.16
CA LYS A 223 -13.53 -21.00 14.01
C LYS A 223 -12.20 -20.37 14.43
N ASN A 224 -12.18 -19.10 14.85
CA ASN A 224 -10.92 -18.35 14.90
C ASN A 224 -10.80 -17.34 16.04
N ASP A 225 -11.61 -17.43 17.11
CA ASP A 225 -11.57 -16.44 18.20
C ASP A 225 -10.19 -16.34 18.87
N GLU A 226 -9.51 -17.47 19.10
CA GLU A 226 -8.15 -17.50 19.67
C GLU A 226 -7.13 -16.83 18.73
N ARG A 227 -7.13 -17.21 17.45
CA ARG A 227 -6.23 -16.62 16.46
C ARG A 227 -6.53 -15.13 16.22
N SER A 228 -7.79 -14.75 16.23
CA SER A 228 -8.21 -13.35 16.16
C SER A 228 -7.60 -12.55 17.31
N HIS A 229 -7.78 -13.06 18.54
CA HIS A 229 -7.22 -12.44 19.73
C HIS A 229 -5.69 -12.34 19.68
N GLU A 230 -4.98 -13.41 19.29
CA GLU A 230 -3.52 -13.42 19.14
C GLU A 230 -3.03 -12.39 18.12
N THR A 231 -3.70 -12.28 16.96
CA THR A 231 -3.33 -11.31 15.94
C THR A 231 -3.58 -9.88 16.39
N TYR A 232 -4.71 -9.60 17.05
CA TYR A 232 -4.96 -8.28 17.63
C TYR A 232 -3.97 -7.93 18.75
N LEU A 233 -3.60 -8.90 19.60
CA LEU A 233 -2.56 -8.70 20.61
C LEU A 233 -1.22 -8.34 19.96
N SER A 234 -0.82 -9.06 18.92
CA SER A 234 0.40 -8.79 18.15
C SER A 234 0.39 -7.40 17.51
N ALA A 235 -0.79 -6.94 17.04
CA ALA A 235 -0.97 -5.59 16.54
C ALA A 235 -0.76 -4.53 17.62
N TYR A 236 -1.39 -4.69 18.78
CA TYR A 236 -1.22 -3.78 19.91
C TYR A 236 0.21 -3.77 20.43
N GLU A 237 0.87 -4.92 20.56
CA GLU A 237 2.28 -5.02 20.95
C GLU A 237 3.18 -4.19 20.01
N LEU A 238 2.99 -4.32 18.69
CA LEU A 238 3.73 -3.50 17.72
C LEU A 238 3.42 -2.01 17.87
N LEU A 239 2.16 -1.63 18.07
CA LEU A 239 1.77 -0.22 18.25
C LEU A 239 2.40 0.37 19.52
N TYR A 240 2.45 -0.37 20.64
CA TYR A 240 3.13 0.07 21.85
C TYR A 240 4.65 0.18 21.69
N GLU A 241 5.28 -0.73 20.94
CA GLU A 241 6.70 -0.59 20.60
C GLU A 241 6.96 0.71 19.82
N ILE A 242 6.12 1.00 18.81
CA ILE A 242 6.19 2.24 18.03
C ILE A 242 6.00 3.46 18.94
N VAL A 243 5.00 3.44 19.82
CA VAL A 243 4.76 4.51 20.83
C VAL A 243 5.99 4.73 21.70
N ASN A 244 6.64 3.68 22.17
CA ASN A 244 7.84 3.80 23.02
C ASN A 244 9.00 4.44 22.27
N GLU A 245 9.19 4.11 20.98
CA GLU A 245 10.19 4.78 20.13
C GLU A 245 9.82 6.23 19.85
N MET A 246 8.54 6.53 19.63
CA MET A 246 8.03 7.90 19.49
C MET A 246 8.30 8.74 20.75
N ALA A 247 8.21 8.13 21.94
CA ALA A 247 8.44 8.82 23.22
C ALA A 247 9.88 9.32 23.38
N ILE A 248 10.85 8.70 22.68
CA ILE A 248 12.24 9.17 22.64
C ILE A 248 12.35 10.52 21.91
N ILE A 249 11.46 10.76 20.94
CA ILE A 249 11.43 11.97 20.10
C ILE A 249 10.50 13.03 20.71
N SER A 250 9.30 12.63 21.11
CA SER A 250 8.28 13.48 21.72
C SER A 250 7.46 12.71 22.75
N GLU A 251 7.82 12.87 24.02
CA GLU A 251 7.17 12.18 25.15
C GLU A 251 5.69 12.54 25.28
N GLU A 252 5.33 13.81 25.08
CA GLU A 252 3.95 14.32 25.14
C GLU A 252 3.07 13.63 24.10
N ARG A 253 3.43 13.72 22.82
CA ARG A 253 2.65 13.15 21.71
C ARG A 253 2.58 11.62 21.78
N ALA A 254 3.64 10.97 22.25
CA ALA A 254 3.65 9.53 22.47
C ALA A 254 2.74 9.12 23.65
N THR A 255 2.72 9.90 24.72
CA THR A 255 1.80 9.69 25.86
C THR A 255 0.35 9.82 25.41
N ASP A 256 0.02 10.86 24.66
CA ASP A 256 -1.34 11.06 24.13
C ASP A 256 -1.78 9.87 23.26
N PHE A 257 -0.90 9.41 22.36
CA PHE A 257 -1.20 8.26 21.52
C PHE A 257 -1.31 6.95 22.34
N LYS A 258 -0.50 6.80 23.39
CA LYS A 258 -0.59 5.66 24.31
C LYS A 258 -1.92 5.63 25.06
N GLU A 259 -2.33 6.77 25.62
CA GLU A 259 -3.61 6.89 26.33
C GLU A 259 -4.79 6.60 25.38
N PHE A 260 -4.69 7.04 24.13
CA PHE A 260 -5.63 6.66 23.09
C PHE A 260 -5.67 5.14 22.90
N LEU A 261 -4.53 4.45 22.69
CA LEU A 261 -4.49 2.99 22.52
C LEU A 261 -5.04 2.24 23.74
N ASP A 262 -4.67 2.67 24.95
CA ASP A 262 -5.18 2.11 26.21
C ASP A 262 -6.71 2.20 26.28
N SER A 263 -7.30 3.28 25.78
CA SER A 263 -8.75 3.48 25.72
C SER A 263 -9.47 2.52 24.76
N GLN A 264 -8.77 1.99 23.74
CA GLN A 264 -9.32 1.09 22.74
C GLN A 264 -9.29 -0.39 23.18
N ILE A 265 -8.30 -0.78 23.97
CA ILE A 265 -8.15 -2.17 24.48
C ILE A 265 -9.18 -2.51 25.56
N GLN A 266 -9.68 -1.52 26.30
CA GLN A 266 -10.47 -1.76 27.52
C GLN A 266 -11.91 -2.32 27.35
N LYS A 267 -12.30 -2.86 26.19
CA LYS A 267 -13.67 -3.42 25.99
C LYS A 267 -13.74 -4.62 25.07
#